data_AF-A0A950YNH4-F1
#
_entry.id   AF-A0A950YNH4-F1
#
_cell.length_a   1.000
_cell.length_b   1.000
_cell.length_c   1.000
_cell.angle_alpha   90.00
_cell.angle_beta   90.00
_cell.angle_gamma   90.00
#
_symmetry.space_group_name_H-M   'P 1'
#
loop_
_entity.id
_entity.type
_entity.pdbx_description
1 polymer ?
#
loop_
_entity_poly.entity_id
_entity_poly.type
_entity_poly.pdbx_seq_one_letter_code
_entity_poly.pdbx_strand_id
1 'polypeptide(L)' 'MSKLSLSITMSLDGYVAGPDQSEENPLGIGGMELHEWVFPLKAFREMHGEEGGEVNASSGVVEERRANIGATIMGRNMF' A
#
# COMPACT_ATOMS: atom_id res chain seq x y z
N MET A 1 -10.70 15.50 -17.42
CA MET A 1 -9.43 14.91 -17.84
C MET A 1 -8.99 13.94 -16.77
N SER A 2 -8.71 12.69 -17.13
CA SER A 2 -8.10 11.73 -16.19
C SER A 2 -6.67 12.18 -15.84
N LYS A 3 -6.22 11.86 -14.63
CA LYS A 3 -4.85 12.10 -14.17
C LYS A 3 -4.16 10.77 -13.93
N LEU A 4 -2.89 10.68 -14.35
CA LEU A 4 -2.00 9.60 -13.91
C LEU A 4 -1.46 9.98 -12.53
N SER A 5 -1.63 9.09 -11.56
CA SER A 5 -1.12 9.26 -10.20
C SER A 5 -0.28 8.04 -9.82
N LEU A 6 0.78 8.28 -9.05
CA LEU A 6 1.63 7.23 -8.49
C LEU A 6 1.67 7.42 -6.97
N SER A 7 1.38 6.36 -6.23
CA SER A 7 1.46 6.35 -4.77
C SER A 7 2.08 5.04 -4.33
N ILE A 8 3.21 5.14 -3.63
CA ILE A 8 4.05 4.04 -3.21
C ILE A 8 4.67 4.35 -1.85
N THR A 9 4.82 3.34 -1.01
CA THR A 9 5.63 3.45 0.21
C THR A 9 7.07 3.10 -0.12
N MET A 10 8.03 3.81 0.46
CA MET A 10 9.46 3.53 0.28
C MET A 10 10.20 3.59 1.60
N SER A 11 11.31 2.88 1.68
CA SER A 11 12.31 3.03 2.71
C SER A 11 13.05 4.36 2.58
N LEU A 12 13.77 4.76 3.64
CA LEU A 12 14.54 6.00 3.65
C LEU A 12 15.67 6.01 2.62
N ASP A 13 16.23 4.84 2.30
CA ASP A 13 17.26 4.63 1.30
C ASP A 13 16.71 4.36 -0.11
N GLY A 14 15.39 4.46 -0.31
CA GLY A 14 14.76 4.55 -1.64
C GLY A 14 14.29 3.22 -2.24
N TYR A 15 14.11 2.18 -1.43
CA TYR A 15 13.60 0.87 -1.86
C TYR A 15 12.10 0.73 -1.56
N VAL A 16 11.38 0.04 -2.44
CA VAL A 16 9.92 -0.15 -2.34
C VAL A 16 9.52 -1.61 -2.04
N ALA A 17 10.52 -2.48 -1.94
CA ALA A 17 10.42 -3.89 -1.59
C ALA A 17 11.73 -4.32 -0.92
N GLY A 18 11.68 -5.38 -0.12
CA GLY A 18 12.87 -6.03 0.43
C GLY A 18 13.62 -6.85 -0.63
N PRO A 19 14.84 -7.33 -0.31
CA PRO A 19 15.56 -8.28 -1.17
C PRO A 19 14.85 -9.64 -1.23
N ASP A 20 15.26 -10.47 -2.20
CA ASP A 20 14.84 -11.88 -2.31
C ASP A 20 13.31 -12.09 -2.39
N GLN A 21 12.63 -11.31 -3.24
CA GLN A 21 11.19 -11.49 -3.51
C GLN A 21 10.90 -12.90 -4.02
N SER A 22 9.92 -13.55 -3.40
CA SER A 22 9.46 -14.89 -3.76
C SER A 22 7.95 -15.03 -3.47
N GLU A 23 7.35 -16.17 -3.81
CA GLU A 23 5.94 -16.43 -3.45
C GLU A 23 5.73 -16.48 -1.93
N GLU A 24 6.73 -16.93 -1.17
CA GLU A 24 6.71 -16.94 0.30
C GLU A 24 6.95 -15.55 0.89
N ASN A 25 7.76 -14.72 0.21
CA ASN A 25 8.06 -13.34 0.59
C ASN A 25 7.66 -12.39 -0.55
N PRO A 26 6.36 -12.12 -0.75
CA PRO A 26 5.86 -11.41 -1.93
C PRO A 26 6.30 -9.94 -2.01
N LEU A 27 6.70 -9.34 -0.89
CA LEU A 27 7.34 -8.02 -0.85
C LEU A 27 8.86 -8.08 -0.59
N GLY A 28 9.46 -9.26 -0.69
CA GLY A 28 10.83 -9.51 -0.26
C GLY A 28 10.96 -9.56 1.27
N ILE A 29 12.14 -10.00 1.72
CA ILE A 29 12.46 -10.14 3.14
C ILE A 29 12.43 -8.75 3.80
N GLY A 30 11.61 -8.59 4.83
CA GLY A 30 11.41 -7.31 5.55
C GLY A 30 10.54 -6.28 4.79
N GLY A 31 10.09 -6.57 3.57
CA GLY A 31 9.29 -5.60 2.78
C GLY A 31 7.92 -5.28 3.36
N MET A 32 7.39 -6.15 4.22
CA MET A 32 6.14 -5.91 4.95
C MET A 32 6.25 -4.76 5.96
N GLU A 33 7.45 -4.53 6.53
CA GLU A 33 7.68 -3.48 7.54
C GLU A 33 7.40 -2.08 6.96
N LEU A 34 7.64 -1.88 5.66
CA LEU A 34 7.30 -0.64 4.96
C LEU A 34 5.81 -0.31 5.02
N HIS A 35 4.95 -1.30 5.26
CA HIS A 35 3.50 -1.16 5.21
C HIS A 35 2.85 -1.21 6.60
N GLU A 36 3.61 -1.38 7.68
CA GLU A 36 3.04 -1.49 9.04
C GLU A 36 2.19 -0.29 9.44
N TRP A 37 2.51 0.91 8.96
CA TRP A 37 1.73 2.12 9.23
C TRP A 37 0.29 2.05 8.69
N VAL A 38 0.05 1.28 7.62
CA VAL A 38 -1.23 1.28 6.90
C VAL A 38 -2.18 0.20 7.42
N PHE A 39 -1.65 -0.95 7.85
CA PHE A 39 -2.42 -2.10 8.29
C PHE A 39 -3.42 -1.83 9.44
N PRO A 40 -3.10 -1.04 10.48
CA PRO A 40 -4.05 -0.80 11.56
C PRO A 40 -5.16 0.19 11.16
N LEU A 41 -4.98 0.96 10.08
CA LEU A 41 -5.92 2.01 9.70
C LEU A 41 -7.27 1.43 9.29
N LYS A 42 -8.34 2.00 9.83
CA LYS A 42 -9.72 1.65 9.47
C LYS A 42 -9.95 1.69 7.95
N ALA A 43 -9.46 2.74 7.29
CA ALA A 43 -9.53 2.92 5.83
C ALA A 43 -8.94 1.72 5.05
N PHE A 44 -7.83 1.16 5.52
CA PHE A 44 -7.19 0.01 4.88
C PHE A 44 -7.93 -1.30 5.16
N ARG A 45 -8.38 -1.49 6.40
CA ARG A 45 -9.14 -2.68 6.82
C ARG A 45 -10.46 -2.79 6.08
N GLU A 46 -11.21 -1.69 5.96
CA GLU A 46 -12.47 -1.65 5.21
C GLU A 46 -12.27 -1.99 3.72
N MET A 47 -11.13 -1.64 3.12
CA MET A 47 -10.80 -2.07 1.74
C MET A 47 -10.65 -3.58 1.60
N HIS A 48 -10.25 -4.27 2.67
CA HIS A 48 -10.09 -5.71 2.73
C HIS A 48 -11.34 -6.42 3.29
N GLY A 49 -12.44 -5.70 3.48
CA GLY A 49 -13.69 -6.25 4.02
C GLY A 49 -13.61 -6.56 5.53
N GLU A 50 -12.64 -5.98 6.23
CA GLU A 50 -12.49 -6.13 7.68
C GLU A 50 -13.16 -4.99 8.45
N GLU A 51 -13.60 -5.27 9.68
CA GLU A 51 -14.14 -4.28 10.59
C GLU A 51 -13.08 -3.69 11.52
N GLY A 52 -13.38 -2.53 12.11
CA GLY A 52 -12.52 -1.88 13.10
C GLY A 52 -11.33 -1.15 12.50
N GLY A 53 -10.29 -0.96 13.32
CA GLY A 53 -9.11 -0.17 12.96
C GLY A 53 -9.13 1.25 13.52
N GLU A 54 -7.99 1.91 13.40
CA GLU A 54 -7.78 3.25 13.93
C GLU A 54 -8.03 4.35 12.88
N VAL A 55 -8.47 5.51 13.37
CA VAL A 55 -8.56 6.73 12.58
C VAL A 55 -7.52 7.70 13.12
N ASN A 56 -6.56 8.09 12.28
CA ASN A 56 -5.48 9.00 12.65
C ASN A 56 -5.12 9.92 11.47
N ALA A 57 -4.02 10.68 11.60
CA ALA A 57 -3.58 11.62 10.57
C ALA A 57 -3.30 10.95 9.20
N SER A 58 -2.92 9.67 9.19
CA SER A 58 -2.63 8.90 7.98
C SER A 58 -3.89 8.36 7.30
N SER A 59 -5.05 8.33 7.97
CA SER A 59 -6.30 7.84 7.37
C SER A 59 -6.68 8.63 6.12
N GLY A 60 -6.52 9.96 6.14
CA GLY A 60 -6.80 10.80 4.97
C GLY A 60 -5.94 10.47 3.75
N VAL A 61 -4.70 10.03 3.96
CA VAL A 61 -3.79 9.63 2.88
C VAL A 61 -4.30 8.38 2.16
N VAL A 62 -4.79 7.40 2.91
CA VAL A 62 -5.35 6.15 2.34
C VAL A 62 -6.65 6.43 1.58
N GLU A 63 -7.54 7.22 2.17
CA GLU A 63 -8.81 7.61 1.54
C GLU A 63 -8.57 8.39 0.24
N GLU A 64 -7.66 9.36 0.24
CA GLU A 64 -7.33 10.14 -0.96
C GLU A 64 -6.69 9.27 -2.05
N ARG A 65 -5.77 8.37 -1.68
CA ARG A 65 -5.13 7.44 -2.63
C ARG A 65 -6.15 6.59 -3.37
N ARG A 66 -7.23 6.19 -2.69
CA ARG A 66 -8.33 5.40 -3.26
C ARG A 66 -9.30 6.26 -4.05
N ALA A 67 -9.58 7.47 -3.57
CA ALA A 67 -10.51 8.38 -4.21
C ALA A 67 -10.08 8.63 -5.66
N ASN A 68 -10.98 8.35 -6.61
CA ASN A 68 -10.79 8.58 -8.04
C ASN A 68 -9.86 7.60 -8.80
N ILE A 69 -9.58 6.41 -8.26
CA ILE A 69 -8.93 5.33 -9.03
C ILE A 69 -9.96 4.57 -9.87
N GLY A 70 -9.96 4.80 -11.18
CA GLY A 70 -10.82 4.08 -12.14
C GLY A 70 -10.13 2.89 -12.84
N ALA A 71 -8.80 2.87 -12.86
CA ALA A 71 -7.99 1.79 -13.43
C ALA A 71 -6.61 1.76 -12.77
N THR A 72 -6.03 0.56 -12.64
CA THR A 72 -4.70 0.34 -12.07
C THR A 72 -3.81 -0.35 -13.10
N ILE A 73 -2.57 0.13 -13.24
CA ILE A 73 -1.51 -0.52 -14.02
C ILE A 73 -0.49 -1.07 -13.02
N MET A 74 -0.15 -2.35 -13.15
CA MET A 74 0.82 -3.01 -12.28
C MET A 74 1.79 -3.88 -13.09
N GLY A 75 3.02 -4.02 -12.58
CA GLY A 75 4.03 -4.89 -13.18
C GLY A 75 3.79 -6.36 -12.83
N ARG A 76 4.39 -7.26 -13.62
CA ARG A 76 4.25 -8.72 -13.44
C ARG A 76 4.53 -9.20 -12.02
N ASN A 77 5.58 -8.69 -11.38
CA ASN A 77 6.01 -9.15 -10.06
C ASN A 77 5.19 -8.54 -8.90
N MET A 78 4.24 -7.65 -9.21
CA MET A 78 3.29 -7.11 -8.25
C MET A 78 1.93 -7.82 -8.33
N PHE A 79 1.64 -8.49 -9.44
CA PHE A 79 0.40 -9.23 -9.69
C PHE A 79 0.52 -10.66 -9.20
#